data_AF-A0A2E7K0C1-F1
#
_entry.id   AF-A0A2E7K0C1-F1
#
_cell.length_a   1.000
_cell.length_b   1.000
_cell.length_c   1.000
_cell.angle_alpha   90.00
_cell.angle_beta   90.00
_cell.angle_gamma   90.00
#
_symmetry.space_group_name_H-M   'P 1'
#
loop_
_entity.id
_entity.type
_entity.pdbx_description
1 polymer ?
#
loop_
_entity_poly.entity_id
_entity_poly.type
_entity_poly.pdbx_seq_one_letter_code
_entity_poly.pdbx_strand_id
1 'polypeptide(L)'
;MARNQARMPKNTFYRRNPHQAGFSLVEMSVVVAIMAVIAVFGLQAVAMFFDYKARSETLDRMEEIQISLRQHFIARGFFPKPAPLNGTTAQINNAAFGQAVSNCNNSSIVLEGGVCIGAVPLSELRLPVHLIADTWNQRILYVVTEDLTEDAATFEANPGRIRIRSGNIASSNTITDAGAYMLISHGPNMVGGYNLRSAARTIDCDEPSSGDPIDQENCDNADNLFFEEEFNRGSNDAWCFDDLVLWELKPDEFSYR
;
A
#
# COMPACT_ATOMS: atom_id res chain seq x y z
N MET A 1 -11.88 29.98 -102.24
CA MET A 1 -10.59 30.46 -101.68
C MET A 1 -10.84 30.94 -100.26
N ALA A 2 -10.55 30.10 -99.26
CA ALA A 2 -10.72 30.42 -97.84
C ALA A 2 -9.34 30.62 -97.20
N ARG A 3 -9.09 31.77 -96.58
CA ARG A 3 -7.88 32.02 -95.77
C ARG A 3 -8.23 31.81 -94.30
N ASN A 4 -7.67 30.72 -93.75
CA ASN A 4 -7.69 30.37 -92.33
C ASN A 4 -6.82 31.38 -91.56
N GLN A 5 -7.40 32.11 -90.60
CA GLN A 5 -6.66 32.91 -89.64
C GLN A 5 -6.42 32.07 -88.38
N ALA A 6 -5.15 31.77 -88.09
CA ALA A 6 -4.74 31.06 -86.90
C ALA A 6 -4.84 31.97 -85.67
N ARG A 7 -5.57 31.51 -84.63
CA ARG A 7 -5.63 32.12 -83.29
C ARG A 7 -4.33 31.83 -82.53
N MET A 8 -3.67 32.87 -82.02
CA MET A 8 -2.57 32.71 -81.05
C MET A 8 -3.10 32.31 -79.67
N PRO A 9 -2.44 31.38 -78.94
CA PRO A 9 -2.77 31.09 -77.56
C PRO A 9 -2.26 32.19 -76.61
N LYS A 10 -3.07 32.57 -75.63
CA LYS A 10 -2.71 33.51 -74.56
C LYS A 10 -1.78 32.82 -73.56
N ASN A 11 -0.60 33.39 -73.29
CA ASN A 11 0.30 32.94 -72.23
C ASN A 11 -0.31 33.24 -70.85
N THR A 12 -0.71 32.19 -70.13
CA THR A 12 -1.07 32.25 -68.71
C THR A 12 0.21 32.30 -67.87
N PHE A 13 0.49 33.43 -67.25
CA PHE A 13 1.58 33.56 -66.27
C PHE A 13 1.19 32.84 -64.97
N TYR A 14 1.87 31.75 -64.63
CA TYR A 14 1.78 31.13 -63.31
C TYR A 14 2.50 32.03 -62.28
N ARG A 15 1.75 32.61 -61.33
CA ARG A 15 2.31 33.20 -60.11
C ARG A 15 2.95 32.08 -59.27
N ARG A 16 4.27 32.12 -59.05
CA ARG A 16 4.94 31.27 -58.07
C ARG A 16 4.56 31.74 -56.66
N ASN A 17 3.96 30.87 -55.86
CA ASN A 17 3.81 31.11 -54.43
C ASN A 17 5.19 31.17 -53.77
N PRO A 18 5.43 32.08 -52.81
CA PRO A 18 6.68 32.11 -52.06
C PRO A 18 6.87 30.77 -51.35
N HIS A 19 8.05 30.20 -51.51
CA HIS A 19 8.43 28.90 -50.99
C HIS A 19 8.17 28.84 -49.49
N GLN A 20 7.30 27.93 -49.06
CA GLN A 20 7.27 27.46 -47.68
C GLN A 20 8.59 26.72 -47.46
N ALA A 21 9.50 27.30 -46.68
CA ALA A 21 10.70 26.60 -46.24
C ALA A 21 10.26 25.48 -45.29
N GLY A 22 10.19 24.25 -45.80
CA GLY A 22 10.00 23.07 -44.97
C GLY A 22 11.21 22.86 -44.07
N PHE A 23 10.97 22.39 -42.85
CA PHE A 23 12.03 22.03 -41.89
C PHE A 23 13.04 21.07 -42.52
N SER A 24 14.33 21.30 -42.26
CA SER A 24 15.40 20.42 -42.74
C SER A 24 15.31 19.05 -42.08
N LEU A 25 15.58 17.98 -42.84
CA LEU A 25 15.69 16.62 -42.30
C LEU A 25 16.73 16.52 -41.18
N VAL A 26 17.81 17.31 -41.27
CA VAL A 26 18.87 17.36 -40.25
C VAL A 26 18.35 18.00 -38.96
N GLU A 27 17.56 19.07 -39.07
CA GLU A 27 17.00 19.78 -37.92
C GLU A 27 16.03 18.90 -37.13
N MET A 28 15.13 18.20 -37.82
CA MET A 28 14.23 17.23 -37.19
C MET A 28 15.02 16.04 -36.59
N SER A 29 16.14 15.62 -37.20
CA SER A 29 16.97 14.55 -36.63
C SER A 29 17.67 14.96 -35.32
N VAL A 30 18.13 16.22 -35.22
CA VAL A 30 18.74 16.75 -34.00
C VAL A 30 17.69 16.90 -32.90
N VAL A 31 16.49 17.39 -33.22
CA VAL A 31 15.38 17.50 -32.26
C VAL A 31 15.00 16.12 -31.70
N VAL A 32 14.84 15.11 -32.57
CA VAL A 32 14.52 13.74 -32.12
C VAL A 32 15.64 13.14 -31.27
N ALA A 33 16.91 13.39 -31.62
CA ALA A 33 18.05 12.94 -30.81
C ALA A 33 18.04 13.56 -29.40
N ILE A 34 17.78 14.88 -29.29
CA ILE A 34 17.68 15.55 -27.99
C ILE A 34 16.48 15.03 -27.20
N MET A 35 15.32 14.86 -27.84
CA MET A 35 14.12 14.31 -27.20
C MET A 35 14.34 12.88 -26.69
N ALA A 36 15.06 12.04 -27.43
CA ALA A 36 15.39 10.68 -27.01
C ALA A 36 16.25 10.68 -25.73
N VAL A 37 17.25 11.57 -25.65
CA VAL A 37 18.09 11.70 -24.45
C VAL A 37 17.26 12.14 -23.25
N ILE A 38 16.39 13.15 -23.41
CA ILE A 38 15.51 13.63 -22.33
C ILE A 38 14.55 12.53 -21.87
N ALA A 39 13.97 11.77 -22.80
CA ALA A 39 13.03 10.69 -22.49
C ALA A 39 13.68 9.59 -21.64
N VAL A 40 14.94 9.23 -21.91
CA VAL A 40 15.69 8.23 -21.11
C VAL A 40 15.85 8.69 -19.66
N PHE A 41 16.21 9.95 -19.43
CA PHE A 41 16.32 10.50 -18.07
C PHE A 41 14.94 10.66 -17.38
N GLY A 42 13.89 10.96 -18.14
CA GLY A 42 12.55 11.16 -17.61
C GLY A 42 11.90 9.89 -17.03
N LEU A 43 12.21 8.71 -17.58
CA LEU A 43 11.57 7.45 -17.16
C LEU A 43 11.89 7.06 -15.70
N GLN A 44 13.13 7.28 -15.24
CA GLN A 44 13.52 6.93 -13.87
C GLN A 44 12.80 7.79 -12.83
N ALA A 45 12.64 9.09 -13.11
CA ALA A 45 11.89 10.01 -12.24
C ALA A 45 10.40 9.64 -12.15
N VAL A 46 9.81 9.17 -13.25
CA VAL A 46 8.41 8.73 -13.30
C VAL A 46 8.18 7.49 -12.43
N ALA A 47 9.10 6.51 -12.44
CA ALA A 47 8.98 5.33 -11.58
C ALA A 47 8.99 5.69 -10.10
N MET A 48 9.93 6.55 -9.67
CA MET A 48 9.99 7.06 -8.30
C MET A 48 8.73 7.81 -7.88
N PHE A 49 8.16 8.61 -8.79
CA PHE A 49 6.91 9.33 -8.54
C PHE A 49 5.73 8.39 -8.29
N PHE A 50 5.60 7.31 -9.08
CA PHE A 50 4.53 6.33 -8.87
C PHE A 50 4.71 5.56 -7.56
N ASP A 51 5.93 5.17 -7.20
CA ASP A 51 6.21 4.51 -5.92
C ASP A 51 5.87 5.41 -4.72
N TYR A 52 6.27 6.68 -4.77
CA TYR A 52 5.93 7.66 -3.74
C TYR A 52 4.42 7.84 -3.61
N LYS A 53 3.73 7.99 -4.76
CA LYS A 53 2.27 8.13 -4.78
C LYS A 53 1.56 6.89 -4.22
N ALA A 54 2.03 5.70 -4.58
CA ALA A 54 1.48 4.42 -4.11
C ALA A 54 1.55 4.29 -2.58
N ARG A 55 2.68 4.67 -1.99
CA ARG A 55 2.85 4.70 -0.52
C ARG A 55 1.99 5.75 0.14
N SER A 56 1.99 6.98 -0.37
CA SER A 56 1.15 8.06 0.16
C SER A 56 -0.32 7.66 0.17
N GLU A 57 -0.82 7.10 -0.93
CA GLU A 57 -2.21 6.64 -1.03
C GLU A 57 -2.51 5.47 -0.08
N THR A 58 -1.54 4.60 0.19
CA THR A 58 -1.71 3.51 1.17
C THR A 58 -1.75 4.05 2.60
N LEU A 59 -0.90 5.02 2.94
CA LEU A 59 -0.93 5.70 4.23
C LEU A 59 -2.25 6.44 4.45
N ASP A 60 -2.76 7.16 3.44
CA ASP A 60 -4.06 7.83 3.51
C ASP A 60 -5.20 6.84 3.84
N ARG A 61 -5.16 5.63 3.27
CA ARG A 61 -6.15 4.57 3.56
C ARG A 61 -5.99 4.02 4.99
N MET A 62 -4.75 3.82 5.45
CA MET A 62 -4.46 3.37 6.82
C MET A 62 -4.92 4.40 7.86
N GLU A 63 -4.73 5.69 7.59
CA GLU A 63 -5.24 6.78 8.44
C GLU A 63 -6.77 6.77 8.52
N GLU A 64 -7.48 6.51 7.41
CA GLU A 64 -8.95 6.41 7.43
C GLU A 64 -9.44 5.20 8.25
N ILE A 65 -8.73 4.07 8.17
CA ILE A 65 -8.97 2.91 9.04
C ILE A 65 -8.74 3.28 10.51
N GLN A 66 -7.64 3.96 10.81
CA GLN A 66 -7.28 4.40 12.16
C GLN A 66 -8.35 5.33 12.77
N ILE A 67 -8.86 6.28 11.98
CA ILE A 67 -9.98 7.16 12.39
C ILE A 67 -11.20 6.32 12.75
N SER A 68 -11.53 5.31 11.94
CA SER A 68 -12.69 4.44 12.18
C SER A 68 -12.49 3.53 13.41
N LEU A 69 -11.28 3.03 13.64
CA LEU A 69 -10.92 2.30 14.86
C LEU A 69 -11.10 3.16 16.12
N ARG A 70 -10.64 4.41 16.08
CA ARG A 70 -10.85 5.37 17.17
C ARG A 70 -12.33 5.66 17.40
N GLN A 71 -13.11 5.87 16.33
CA GLN A 71 -14.56 6.08 16.44
C GLN A 71 -15.28 4.88 17.04
N HIS A 72 -14.88 3.67 16.65
CA HIS A 72 -15.42 2.44 17.24
C HIS A 72 -15.12 2.36 18.73
N PHE A 73 -13.88 2.64 19.14
CA PHE A 73 -13.50 2.71 20.55
C PHE A 73 -14.35 3.73 21.33
N ILE A 74 -14.52 4.95 20.82
CA ILE A 74 -15.36 5.97 21.47
C ILE A 74 -16.82 5.48 21.63
N ALA A 75 -17.32 4.70 20.68
CA ALA A 75 -18.69 4.19 20.70
C ALA A 75 -18.89 2.94 21.57
N ARG A 76 -17.87 2.09 21.73
CA ARG A 76 -18.00 0.76 22.37
C ARG A 76 -17.15 0.58 23.63
N GLY A 77 -16.08 1.36 23.79
CA GLY A 77 -15.12 1.25 24.90
C GLY A 77 -14.03 0.20 24.71
N PHE A 78 -13.96 -0.45 23.56
CA PHE A 78 -12.94 -1.45 23.19
C PHE A 78 -12.69 -1.43 21.68
N PHE A 79 -11.61 -2.05 21.20
CA PHE A 79 -11.31 -2.15 19.77
C PHE A 79 -12.03 -3.34 19.12
N PRO A 80 -12.40 -3.26 17.83
CA PRO A 80 -13.06 -4.38 17.18
C PRO A 80 -12.09 -5.57 17.05
N LYS A 81 -12.62 -6.78 17.11
CA LYS A 81 -11.85 -7.99 16.77
C LYS A 81 -11.52 -8.00 15.27
N PRO A 82 -10.37 -8.57 14.85
CA PRO A 82 -10.02 -8.64 13.44
C PRO A 82 -11.01 -9.47 12.60
N ALA A 83 -11.03 -9.25 11.29
CA ALA A 83 -11.71 -10.10 10.34
C ALA A 83 -10.80 -11.26 9.86
N PRO A 84 -11.37 -12.34 9.31
CA PRO A 84 -10.61 -13.45 8.74
C PRO A 84 -9.57 -13.04 7.68
N LEU A 85 -8.33 -13.54 7.81
CA LEU A 85 -7.28 -13.44 6.77
C LEU A 85 -7.39 -14.54 5.73
N ASN A 86 -7.76 -15.74 6.16
CA ASN A 86 -7.80 -16.93 5.32
C ASN A 86 -9.17 -17.64 5.38
N GLY A 87 -9.31 -18.69 4.57
CA GLY A 87 -10.52 -19.51 4.54
C GLY A 87 -11.66 -18.89 3.73
N THR A 88 -12.82 -19.56 3.75
CA THR A 88 -13.95 -19.22 2.88
C THR A 88 -14.59 -17.87 3.23
N THR A 89 -14.58 -17.47 4.50
CA THR A 89 -15.13 -16.19 4.97
C THR A 89 -14.25 -15.00 4.61
N ALA A 90 -12.96 -15.22 4.37
CA ALA A 90 -12.03 -14.21 3.88
C ALA A 90 -12.17 -13.94 2.37
N GLN A 91 -12.99 -14.67 1.60
CA GLN A 91 -13.15 -14.43 0.17
C GLN A 91 -14.09 -13.25 -0.10
N ILE A 92 -13.72 -12.33 -1.01
CA ILE A 92 -14.47 -11.09 -1.29
C ILE A 92 -15.92 -11.31 -1.76
N ASN A 93 -16.22 -12.47 -2.33
CA ASN A 93 -17.55 -12.86 -2.78
C ASN A 93 -18.41 -13.52 -1.69
N ASN A 94 -17.87 -13.69 -0.48
CA ASN A 94 -18.60 -14.24 0.66
C ASN A 94 -19.40 -13.13 1.37
N ALA A 95 -20.62 -13.43 1.79
CA ALA A 95 -21.45 -12.50 2.57
C ALA A 95 -20.83 -12.15 3.94
N ALA A 96 -19.97 -13.02 4.48
CA ALA A 96 -19.25 -12.81 5.73
C ALA A 96 -17.91 -12.06 5.54
N PHE A 97 -17.58 -11.63 4.32
CA PHE A 97 -16.34 -10.91 4.05
C PHE A 97 -16.23 -9.63 4.87
N GLY A 98 -15.11 -9.47 5.57
CA GLY A 98 -14.85 -8.30 6.42
C GLY A 98 -15.74 -8.23 7.67
N GLN A 99 -16.37 -9.33 8.08
CA GLN A 99 -16.98 -9.44 9.41
C GLN A 99 -15.92 -9.81 10.44
N ALA A 100 -15.96 -9.14 11.59
CA ALA A 100 -15.09 -9.47 12.72
C ALA A 100 -15.34 -10.91 13.19
N VAL A 101 -14.27 -11.60 13.62
CA VAL A 101 -14.42 -12.90 14.27
C VAL A 101 -15.06 -12.76 15.65
N SER A 102 -15.70 -13.83 16.14
CA SER A 102 -16.36 -13.82 17.44
C SER A 102 -15.40 -13.73 18.63
N ASN A 103 -14.19 -14.29 18.49
CA ASN A 103 -13.11 -14.28 19.48
C ASN A 103 -11.77 -14.46 18.77
N CYS A 104 -10.68 -14.11 19.45
CA CYS A 104 -9.35 -14.20 18.87
C CYS A 104 -8.83 -15.64 18.68
N ASN A 105 -9.39 -16.59 19.43
CA ASN A 105 -9.12 -18.02 19.27
C ASN A 105 -9.93 -18.62 18.10
N ASN A 106 -9.69 -18.09 16.89
CA ASN A 106 -10.35 -18.49 15.66
C ASN A 106 -9.31 -18.87 14.59
N SER A 107 -9.47 -20.04 13.98
CA SER A 107 -8.52 -20.57 12.98
C SER A 107 -8.35 -19.71 11.72
N SER A 108 -9.22 -18.72 11.50
CA SER A 108 -9.20 -17.85 10.31
C SER A 108 -8.33 -16.60 10.50
N ILE A 109 -7.79 -16.41 11.70
CA ILE A 109 -6.85 -15.35 12.10
C ILE A 109 -5.72 -16.00 12.92
N VAL A 110 -4.70 -15.23 13.29
CA VAL A 110 -3.61 -15.73 14.15
C VAL A 110 -3.74 -15.12 15.54
N LEU A 111 -3.48 -15.92 16.57
CA LEU A 111 -3.41 -15.51 17.97
C LEU A 111 -2.08 -16.00 18.54
N GLU A 112 -1.12 -15.10 18.67
CA GLU A 112 0.20 -15.37 19.24
C GLU A 112 0.66 -14.18 20.08
N GLY A 113 1.48 -14.41 21.10
CA GLY A 113 1.99 -13.33 21.97
C GLY A 113 0.93 -12.49 22.72
N GLY A 114 -0.34 -12.93 22.75
CA GLY A 114 -1.46 -12.15 23.30
C GLY A 114 -1.96 -11.04 22.36
N VAL A 115 -1.68 -11.14 21.07
CA VAL A 115 -2.18 -10.26 20.02
C VAL A 115 -2.94 -11.08 18.96
N CYS A 116 -3.99 -10.49 18.41
CA CYS A 116 -4.79 -11.08 17.34
C CYS A 116 -4.40 -10.41 16.04
N ILE A 117 -3.98 -11.20 15.05
CA ILE A 117 -3.54 -10.75 13.73
C ILE A 117 -4.56 -11.20 12.70
N GLY A 118 -5.23 -10.22 12.07
CA GLY A 118 -6.28 -10.48 11.10
C GLY A 118 -6.38 -9.41 10.01
N ALA A 119 -7.45 -9.44 9.23
CA ALA A 119 -7.80 -8.37 8.31
C ALA A 119 -8.60 -7.28 9.04
N VAL A 120 -8.66 -6.07 8.46
CA VAL A 120 -9.48 -4.98 8.99
C VAL A 120 -10.99 -5.33 8.92
N PRO A 121 -11.76 -5.20 10.02
CA PRO A 121 -13.18 -5.58 10.06
C PRO A 121 -14.10 -4.51 9.44
N LEU A 122 -14.29 -4.61 8.12
CA LEU A 122 -15.15 -3.72 7.31
C LEU A 122 -16.54 -3.47 7.91
N SER A 123 -17.25 -4.53 8.28
CA SER A 123 -18.66 -4.43 8.70
C SER A 123 -18.81 -3.69 10.03
N GLU A 124 -17.87 -3.91 10.96
CA GLU A 124 -17.89 -3.28 12.28
C GLU A 124 -17.42 -1.83 12.23
N LEU A 125 -16.45 -1.53 11.34
CA LEU A 125 -15.92 -0.18 11.12
C LEU A 125 -16.71 0.65 10.10
N ARG A 126 -17.68 0.03 9.40
CA ARG A 126 -18.48 0.65 8.32
C ARG A 126 -17.62 1.24 7.21
N LEU A 127 -16.49 0.59 6.93
CA LEU A 127 -15.56 1.02 5.90
C LEU A 127 -15.95 0.46 4.53
N PRO A 128 -15.73 1.22 3.44
CA PRO A 128 -15.77 0.66 2.11
C PRO A 128 -14.59 -0.27 1.82
N VAL A 129 -14.82 -1.28 0.97
CA VAL A 129 -13.84 -2.34 0.66
C VAL A 129 -12.51 -1.83 0.09
N HIS A 130 -12.48 -0.68 -0.59
CA HIS A 130 -11.25 -0.18 -1.20
C HIS A 130 -10.21 0.32 -0.20
N LEU A 131 -10.61 0.60 1.06
CA LEU A 131 -9.71 1.11 2.09
C LEU A 131 -8.92 0.01 2.78
N ILE A 132 -9.42 -1.23 2.77
CA ILE A 132 -8.75 -2.36 3.45
C ILE A 132 -7.67 -3.02 2.59
N ALA A 133 -7.41 -2.47 1.41
CA ALA A 133 -6.31 -2.90 0.56
C ALA A 133 -5.36 -1.74 0.34
N ASP A 134 -4.08 -2.06 0.23
CA ASP A 134 -3.05 -1.14 -0.24
C ASP A 134 -3.14 -0.93 -1.76
N THR A 135 -2.22 -0.14 -2.30
CA THR A 135 -2.12 0.08 -3.75
C THR A 135 -1.55 -1.11 -4.53
N TRP A 136 -0.98 -2.10 -3.84
CA TRP A 136 -0.45 -3.36 -4.39
C TRP A 136 -1.46 -4.51 -4.32
N ASN A 137 -2.72 -4.20 -3.98
CA ASN A 137 -3.84 -5.12 -3.90
C ASN A 137 -3.65 -6.23 -2.84
N GLN A 138 -2.82 -5.98 -1.83
CA GLN A 138 -2.78 -6.73 -0.58
C GLN A 138 -3.71 -6.08 0.44
N ARG A 139 -4.24 -6.88 1.35
CA ARG A 139 -5.02 -6.40 2.48
C ARG A 139 -4.07 -5.75 3.49
N ILE A 140 -4.55 -4.69 4.11
CA ILE A 140 -3.91 -4.14 5.29
C ILE A 140 -4.18 -5.11 6.45
N LEU A 141 -3.11 -5.63 7.06
CA LEU A 141 -3.21 -6.46 8.25
C LEU A 141 -3.52 -5.57 9.44
N TYR A 142 -4.33 -6.09 10.33
CA TYR A 142 -4.73 -5.47 11.58
C TYR A 142 -4.29 -6.37 12.74
N VAL A 143 -3.36 -5.85 13.53
CA VAL A 143 -2.85 -6.49 14.75
C VAL A 143 -3.43 -5.74 15.94
N VAL A 144 -3.99 -6.45 16.90
CA VAL A 144 -4.59 -5.83 18.09
C VAL A 144 -4.29 -6.66 19.33
N THR A 145 -4.02 -6.00 20.45
CA THR A 145 -3.88 -6.68 21.74
C THR A 145 -5.22 -7.35 22.10
N GLU A 146 -5.20 -8.66 22.34
CA GLU A 146 -6.41 -9.47 22.56
C GLU A 146 -7.31 -8.89 23.66
N ASP A 147 -6.70 -8.58 24.81
CA ASP A 147 -7.39 -8.04 25.99
C ASP A 147 -8.14 -6.72 25.72
N LEU A 148 -7.73 -5.97 24.68
CA LEU A 148 -8.35 -4.71 24.27
C LEU A 148 -9.53 -4.89 23.30
N THR A 149 -9.92 -6.13 22.98
CA THR A 149 -11.00 -6.43 22.03
C THR A 149 -12.24 -7.08 22.66
N GLU A 150 -12.18 -7.41 23.95
CA GLU A 150 -13.21 -8.20 24.62
C GLU A 150 -14.34 -7.34 25.19
N ASP A 151 -14.07 -6.58 26.25
CA ASP A 151 -15.02 -5.66 26.85
C ASP A 151 -14.32 -4.46 27.49
N ALA A 152 -15.12 -3.51 27.98
CA ALA A 152 -14.59 -2.31 28.62
C ALA A 152 -13.81 -2.63 29.93
N ALA A 153 -14.12 -3.71 30.63
CA ALA A 153 -13.46 -4.06 31.89
C ALA A 153 -12.06 -4.65 31.64
N THR A 154 -11.90 -5.54 30.65
CA THR A 154 -10.59 -6.05 30.23
C THR A 154 -9.75 -4.96 29.59
N PHE A 155 -10.39 -4.09 28.81
CA PHE A 155 -9.75 -2.95 28.18
C PHE A 155 -9.05 -2.05 29.21
N GLU A 156 -9.72 -1.70 30.32
CA GLU A 156 -9.14 -0.82 31.34
C GLU A 156 -7.88 -1.39 32.01
N ALA A 157 -7.82 -2.71 32.20
CA ALA A 157 -6.73 -3.36 32.93
C ALA A 157 -5.43 -3.52 32.12
N ASN A 158 -5.49 -3.48 30.79
CA ASN A 158 -4.34 -3.76 29.94
C ASN A 158 -3.84 -2.48 29.23
N PRO A 159 -2.53 -2.14 29.26
CA PRO A 159 -1.98 -0.98 28.55
C PRO A 159 -1.71 -1.22 27.05
N GLY A 160 -1.78 -2.46 26.57
CA GLY A 160 -1.30 -2.92 25.27
C GLY A 160 -0.18 -3.95 25.41
N ARG A 161 0.02 -4.78 24.39
CA ARG A 161 1.06 -5.83 24.36
C ARG A 161 1.94 -5.79 23.11
N ILE A 162 1.61 -5.00 22.09
CA ILE A 162 2.39 -4.98 20.84
C ILE A 162 3.73 -4.32 21.13
N ARG A 163 4.82 -5.02 20.83
CA ARG A 163 6.19 -4.56 20.97
C ARG A 163 6.67 -4.10 19.60
N ILE A 164 7.09 -2.84 19.51
CA ILE A 164 7.60 -2.26 18.27
C ILE A 164 9.05 -1.86 18.48
N ARG A 165 9.88 -2.22 17.51
CA ARG A 165 11.31 -1.97 17.48
C ARG A 165 11.73 -1.25 16.22
N SER A 166 12.88 -0.59 16.27
CA SER A 166 13.58 -0.01 15.11
C SER A 166 15.03 -0.47 15.15
N GLY A 167 15.69 -0.53 13.99
CA GLY A 167 17.07 -0.92 13.79
C GLY A 167 17.16 -2.23 13.02
N ASN A 168 18.00 -3.14 13.49
CA ASN A 168 18.10 -4.51 12.95
C ASN A 168 17.74 -5.50 14.06
N ILE A 169 17.28 -6.70 13.69
CA ILE A 169 17.02 -7.84 14.58
C ILE A 169 18.12 -8.04 15.65
N ALA A 170 19.40 -7.95 15.27
CA ALA A 170 20.52 -8.18 16.20
C ALA A 170 20.80 -7.02 17.18
N SER A 171 20.35 -5.79 16.86
CA SER A 171 20.60 -4.59 17.67
C SER A 171 19.46 -3.59 17.45
N SER A 172 18.34 -3.81 18.11
CA SER A 172 17.15 -2.98 17.97
C SER A 172 16.93 -2.04 19.16
N ASN A 173 16.32 -0.90 18.87
CA ASN A 173 15.83 0.06 19.85
C ASN A 173 14.36 -0.21 20.14
N THR A 174 13.96 -0.02 21.39
CA THR A 174 12.55 -0.10 21.78
C THR A 174 11.83 1.20 21.47
N ILE A 175 10.83 1.13 20.59
CA ILE A 175 9.89 2.23 20.33
C ILE A 175 8.76 2.17 21.37
N THR A 176 8.11 1.01 21.50
CA THR A 176 7.06 0.76 22.50
C THR A 176 6.97 -0.72 22.88
N ASP A 177 6.46 -1.00 24.07
CA ASP A 177 6.08 -2.33 24.55
C ASP A 177 4.58 -2.45 24.89
N ALA A 178 3.82 -1.40 24.59
CA ALA A 178 2.43 -1.25 24.99
C ALA A 178 1.55 -0.78 23.82
N GLY A 179 1.86 -1.18 22.60
CA GLY A 179 1.00 -0.89 21.45
C GLY A 179 -0.36 -1.56 21.63
N ALA A 180 -1.43 -0.81 21.39
CA ALA A 180 -2.79 -1.30 21.49
C ALA A 180 -3.22 -2.02 20.21
N TYR A 181 -3.00 -1.36 19.07
CA TYR A 181 -3.18 -1.94 17.75
C TYR A 181 -2.15 -1.39 16.76
N MET A 182 -2.01 -2.11 15.65
CA MET A 182 -1.15 -1.77 14.54
C MET A 182 -1.81 -2.18 13.22
N LEU A 183 -1.51 -1.43 12.17
CA LEU A 183 -1.86 -1.68 10.78
C LEU A 183 -0.55 -1.89 10.02
N ILE A 184 -0.51 -2.94 9.19
CA ILE A 184 0.65 -3.26 8.35
C ILE A 184 0.19 -3.37 6.90
N SER A 185 0.90 -2.69 6.01
CA SER A 185 0.86 -2.94 4.57
C SER A 185 2.20 -3.54 4.17
N HIS A 186 2.19 -4.73 3.58
CA HIS A 186 3.41 -5.42 3.12
C HIS A 186 4.06 -4.85 1.85
N GLY A 187 3.55 -3.70 1.41
CA GLY A 187 4.26 -2.90 0.44
C GLY A 187 4.40 -3.55 -0.95
N PRO A 188 5.34 -3.01 -1.76
CA PRO A 188 5.63 -3.48 -3.11
C PRO A 188 6.07 -4.93 -3.24
N ASN A 189 6.81 -5.48 -2.26
CA ASN A 189 7.33 -6.83 -2.31
C ASN A 189 6.23 -7.89 -2.05
N MET A 190 5.14 -7.50 -1.37
CA MET A 190 3.97 -8.32 -1.00
C MET A 190 4.27 -9.52 -0.09
N VAL A 191 5.46 -9.60 0.53
CA VAL A 191 5.87 -10.68 1.43
C VAL A 191 5.01 -10.63 2.69
N GLY A 192 4.28 -11.70 3.00
CA GLY A 192 3.31 -11.71 4.13
C GLY A 192 1.93 -11.15 3.77
N GLY A 193 1.82 -10.44 2.65
CA GLY A 193 0.59 -9.85 2.14
C GLY A 193 -0.49 -10.89 1.83
N TYR A 194 -1.73 -10.61 2.21
CA TYR A 194 -2.91 -11.38 1.81
C TYR A 194 -3.61 -10.68 0.67
N ASN A 195 -3.81 -11.35 -0.46
CA ASN A 195 -4.47 -10.72 -1.60
C ASN A 195 -5.89 -10.25 -1.25
N LEU A 196 -6.33 -9.10 -1.77
CA LEU A 196 -7.71 -8.64 -1.52
C LEU A 196 -8.77 -9.62 -2.08
N ARG A 197 -8.50 -10.25 -3.22
CA ARG A 197 -9.49 -11.03 -3.98
C ARG A 197 -9.43 -12.52 -3.66
N SER A 198 -8.26 -13.07 -3.33
CA SER A 198 -8.13 -14.44 -2.85
C SER A 198 -7.99 -14.45 -1.33
N ALA A 199 -8.38 -15.54 -0.68
CA ALA A 199 -8.14 -15.75 0.75
C ALA A 199 -6.74 -16.34 1.02
N ALA A 200 -5.82 -16.17 0.06
CA ALA A 200 -4.49 -16.74 0.10
C ALA A 200 -3.47 -15.63 0.41
N ARG A 201 -2.43 -16.02 1.14
CA ARG A 201 -1.20 -15.23 1.21
C ARG A 201 -0.58 -15.17 -0.19
N THR A 202 -0.12 -14.00 -0.59
CA THR A 202 0.43 -13.75 -1.94
C THR A 202 1.84 -14.32 -2.04
N ILE A 203 2.70 -13.99 -1.07
CA ILE A 203 4.07 -14.48 -0.94
C ILE A 203 4.29 -14.87 0.53
N ASP A 204 4.85 -16.06 0.75
CA ASP A 204 5.17 -16.57 2.08
C ASP A 204 6.41 -15.88 2.67
N CYS A 205 6.60 -15.98 3.99
CA CYS A 205 7.73 -15.36 4.69
C CYS A 205 9.09 -16.03 4.41
N ASP A 206 9.09 -17.11 3.64
CA ASP A 206 10.24 -17.99 3.39
C ASP A 206 10.89 -17.78 2.01
N GLU A 207 10.58 -16.69 1.29
CA GLU A 207 11.22 -16.43 0.01
C GLU A 207 12.74 -16.28 0.16
N PRO A 208 13.57 -17.02 -0.60
CA PRO A 208 15.01 -16.96 -0.46
C PRO A 208 15.53 -15.70 -1.16
N SER A 209 15.76 -14.64 -0.38
CA SER A 209 16.68 -13.57 -0.77
C SER A 209 17.50 -13.07 0.42
N SER A 210 18.20 -14.00 1.04
CA SER A 210 19.46 -13.80 1.80
C SER A 210 19.59 -12.55 2.66
N GLY A 211 19.11 -12.65 3.90
CA GLY A 211 19.63 -11.90 5.05
C GLY A 211 18.49 -11.37 5.92
N ASP A 212 18.17 -12.06 7.03
CA ASP A 212 17.06 -11.79 7.96
C ASP A 212 16.70 -10.29 8.08
N PRO A 213 15.81 -9.77 7.23
CA PRO A 213 15.41 -8.39 7.29
C PRO A 213 14.27 -8.30 8.28
N ILE A 214 14.23 -7.21 9.01
CA ILE A 214 13.12 -6.76 9.85
C ILE A 214 11.72 -6.87 9.19
N ASP A 215 11.65 -6.96 7.86
CA ASP A 215 10.45 -7.27 7.05
C ASP A 215 9.90 -8.69 7.31
N GLN A 216 10.78 -9.68 7.54
CA GLN A 216 10.38 -11.06 7.85
C GLN A 216 9.70 -11.15 9.21
N GLU A 217 10.17 -10.39 10.20
CA GLU A 217 9.54 -10.30 11.52
C GLU A 217 8.09 -9.80 11.38
N ASN A 218 7.84 -8.83 10.52
CA ASN A 218 6.50 -8.33 10.27
C ASN A 218 5.59 -9.32 9.51
N CYS A 219 6.15 -10.37 8.91
CA CYS A 219 5.45 -11.38 8.12
C CYS A 219 5.11 -12.66 8.90
N ASP A 220 6.00 -13.07 9.81
CA ASP A 220 6.04 -14.43 10.35
C ASP A 220 4.85 -14.78 11.26
N ASN A 221 4.19 -13.76 11.81
CA ASN A 221 3.10 -13.87 12.77
C ASN A 221 3.44 -14.77 13.97
N ALA A 222 4.72 -14.83 14.38
CA ALA A 222 5.19 -15.77 15.38
C ALA A 222 5.00 -15.28 16.81
N ASP A 223 5.00 -13.96 17.04
CA ASP A 223 4.80 -13.38 18.35
C ASP A 223 4.16 -11.96 18.30
N ASN A 224 4.41 -11.14 19.33
CA ASN A 224 3.92 -9.78 19.44
C ASN A 224 5.00 -8.72 19.14
N LEU A 225 6.12 -9.09 18.53
CA LEU A 225 7.24 -8.24 18.14
C LEU A 225 7.11 -7.86 16.67
N PHE A 226 7.27 -6.57 16.40
CA PHE A 226 7.22 -6.02 15.05
C PHE A 226 8.27 -4.93 14.91
N PHE A 227 8.64 -4.63 13.66
CA PHE A 227 9.57 -3.57 13.34
C PHE A 227 8.89 -2.44 12.57
N GLU A 228 9.31 -1.22 12.89
CA GLU A 228 9.04 -0.02 12.12
C GLU A 228 10.38 0.61 11.77
N GLU A 229 10.58 0.88 10.48
CA GLU A 229 11.78 1.54 9.97
C GLU A 229 11.48 2.48 8.81
N GLU A 230 12.47 3.32 8.49
CA GLU A 230 12.42 4.08 7.26
C GLU A 230 12.39 3.15 6.03
N PHE A 231 11.58 3.52 5.05
CA PHE A 231 11.50 2.78 3.80
C PHE A 231 12.88 2.59 3.18
N ASN A 232 13.25 1.35 2.93
CA ASN A 232 14.52 0.98 2.34
C ASN A 232 14.34 -0.19 1.38
N ARG A 233 14.67 -0.02 0.10
CA ARG A 233 14.66 -1.14 -0.87
C ARG A 233 15.99 -1.91 -0.92
N GLY A 234 16.92 -1.59 -0.02
CA GLY A 234 18.28 -2.13 0.00
C GLY A 234 19.08 -1.78 -1.26
N SER A 235 20.36 -2.16 -1.26
CA SER A 235 21.13 -2.38 -2.50
C SER A 235 21.32 -3.88 -2.80
N ASN A 236 20.82 -4.70 -1.88
CA ASN A 236 20.75 -6.15 -1.81
C ASN A 236 19.63 -6.50 -0.82
N ASP A 237 18.97 -7.64 -1.02
CA ASP A 237 17.69 -7.98 -0.39
C ASP A 237 17.76 -8.11 1.16
N ALA A 238 18.97 -8.27 1.72
CA ALA A 238 19.25 -8.43 3.17
C ALA A 238 18.83 -7.28 4.10
N TRP A 239 18.54 -6.10 3.56
CA TRP A 239 18.20 -4.89 4.32
C TRP A 239 17.00 -4.14 3.72
N CYS A 240 16.15 -4.88 3.00
CA CYS A 240 14.89 -4.33 2.51
C CYS A 240 13.90 -4.21 3.68
N PHE A 241 13.22 -3.07 3.73
CA PHE A 241 12.05 -2.81 4.56
C PHE A 241 11.14 -1.89 3.75
N ASP A 242 10.13 -2.49 3.13
CA ASP A 242 9.16 -1.78 2.31
C ASP A 242 7.74 -1.85 2.86
N ASP A 243 7.58 -2.49 4.02
CA ASP A 243 6.43 -2.41 4.88
C ASP A 243 6.09 -0.96 5.27
N LEU A 244 4.79 -0.69 5.33
CA LEU A 244 4.24 0.52 5.93
C LEU A 244 3.52 0.13 7.21
N VAL A 245 3.97 0.70 8.32
CA VAL A 245 3.46 0.40 9.66
C VAL A 245 2.83 1.66 10.25
N LEU A 246 1.64 1.51 10.80
CA LEU A 246 0.95 2.55 11.57
C LEU A 246 0.42 1.92 12.84
N TRP A 247 0.69 2.51 13.99
CA TRP A 247 0.30 1.94 15.27
C TRP A 247 -0.15 3.01 16.25
N GLU A 248 -0.86 2.58 17.28
CA GLU A 248 -1.34 3.45 18.34
C GLU A 248 -1.20 2.78 19.71
N LEU A 249 -0.96 3.61 20.72
CA LEU A 249 -1.08 3.19 22.11
C LEU A 249 -2.55 3.15 22.53
N LYS A 250 -2.81 2.53 23.67
CA LYS A 250 -4.13 2.61 24.30
C LYS A 250 -4.45 4.09 24.60
N PRO A 251 -5.64 4.59 24.19
CA PRO A 251 -6.17 5.87 24.62
C PRO A 251 -6.13 6.03 26.14
N ASP A 252 -5.60 7.15 26.63
CA ASP A 252 -5.82 7.57 28.01
C ASP A 252 -7.19 8.23 28.15
N GLU A 253 -7.78 8.16 29.35
CA GLU A 253 -9.12 8.68 29.66
C GLU A 253 -9.27 10.19 29.38
N PHE A 254 -8.15 10.92 29.21
CA PHE A 254 -8.08 12.35 28.96
C PHE A 254 -7.83 12.78 27.51
N SER A 255 -7.39 11.92 26.58
CA SER A 255 -7.10 12.34 25.19
C SER A 255 -8.33 12.72 24.36
N TYR A 256 -9.55 12.49 24.86
CA TYR A 256 -10.79 12.64 24.07
C TYR A 256 -11.89 13.48 24.76
N ARG A 257 -11.56 14.26 25.79
CA ARG A 257 -12.44 15.30 26.38
C ARG A 257 -11.93 16.70 26.06
#